data_AF-A0A938EIV4-F1
#
_entry.id   AF-A0A938EIV4-F1
#
_cell.length_a   1.000
_cell.length_b   1.000
_cell.length_c   1.000
_cell.angle_alpha   90.00
_cell.angle_beta   90.00
_cell.angle_gamma   90.00
#
_symmetry.space_group_name_H-M   'P 1'
#
loop_
_entity.id
_entity.type
_entity.pdbx_description
1 polymer ?
#
loop_
_entity_poly.entity_id
_entity_poly.type
_entity_poly.pdbx_seq_one_letter_code
_entity_poly.pdbx_strand_id
1 'polypeptide(L)'
;MANIDLGAGKEIRITHTPDLALKFEPDDLSALVKWAVDLINGNQDIPGYKSQQVNKIIVGDEEPEYIEVDQSNSSFRYGNYLVKIRKKLDLTNRSIRVLSALSKSRFENTPKYFGHVELEVFGKSVEFITVYEFIEDSTDGWTWAPQKLVSNDLYWVNQLGQICAEMHRDLKSIAIDENINYLEVSEKLINNLDNDYQKPDNYDFQSYPDPDEVFGLWQEISSKYFAK
;
A
#
# COMPACT_ATOMS: atom_id res chain seq x y z
N MET A 1 -6.09 -18.42 23.35
CA MET A 1 -6.05 -16.97 23.08
C MET A 1 -4.60 -16.58 23.19
N ALA A 2 -4.11 -15.64 22.39
CA ALA A 2 -2.81 -15.04 22.63
C ALA A 2 -3.04 -13.62 23.14
N ASN A 3 -2.49 -13.31 24.31
CA ASN A 3 -2.39 -11.94 24.80
C ASN A 3 -1.02 -11.44 24.36
N ILE A 4 -0.99 -10.34 23.61
CA ILE A 4 0.28 -9.67 23.32
C ILE A 4 0.39 -8.49 24.30
N ASP A 5 1.35 -8.59 25.21
CA ASP A 5 1.68 -7.52 26.16
C ASP A 5 2.32 -6.37 25.36
N LEU A 6 1.69 -5.20 25.36
CA LEU A 6 2.21 -3.99 24.71
C LEU A 6 3.23 -3.25 25.59
N GLY A 7 3.49 -3.75 26.80
CA GLY A 7 4.20 -3.03 27.86
C GLY A 7 3.25 -2.15 28.68
N ALA A 8 3.71 -1.75 29.86
CA ALA A 8 2.98 -0.90 30.81
C ALA A 8 1.60 -1.44 31.25
N GLY A 9 1.37 -2.76 31.18
CA GLY A 9 0.15 -3.41 31.65
C GLY A 9 -1.02 -3.40 30.67
N LYS A 10 -0.77 -3.13 29.38
CA LYS A 10 -1.78 -3.16 28.32
C LYS A 10 -1.66 -4.42 27.49
N GLU A 11 -2.77 -5.14 27.28
CA GLU A 11 -2.79 -6.38 26.51
C GLU A 11 -3.68 -6.26 25.26
N ILE A 12 -3.18 -6.68 24.10
CA ILE A 12 -4.03 -6.93 22.93
C ILE A 12 -4.54 -8.36 23.02
N ARG A 13 -5.87 -8.51 22.95
CA ARG A 13 -6.51 -9.83 22.88
C ARG A 13 -6.63 -10.27 21.42
N ILE A 14 -5.86 -11.31 21.06
CA ILE A 14 -6.11 -12.04 19.82
C ILE A 14 -7.22 -13.06 20.09
N THR A 15 -8.40 -12.83 19.52
CA THR A 15 -9.47 -13.82 19.53
C THR A 15 -9.16 -14.93 18.52
N HIS A 16 -9.24 -16.19 18.94
CA HIS A 16 -9.18 -17.36 18.04
C HIS A 16 -10.46 -17.51 17.21
N THR A 17 -10.85 -16.45 16.50
CA THR A 17 -11.73 -16.58 15.35
C THR A 17 -10.91 -17.08 14.16
N PRO A 18 -11.53 -17.72 13.14
CA PRO A 18 -10.86 -18.11 11.89
C PRO A 18 -10.03 -16.99 11.23
N ASP A 19 -10.37 -15.73 11.54
CA ASP A 19 -9.87 -14.52 10.90
C ASP A 19 -8.77 -13.75 11.67
N LEU A 20 -8.27 -14.26 12.81
CA LEU A 20 -7.28 -13.56 13.68
C LEU A 20 -7.57 -12.05 13.86
N ALA A 21 -8.81 -11.75 14.25
CA ALA A 21 -9.22 -10.38 14.51
C ALA A 21 -8.52 -9.84 15.76
N LEU A 22 -8.13 -8.57 15.69
CA LEU A 22 -7.57 -7.81 16.80
C LEU A 22 -8.69 -6.97 17.40
N LYS A 23 -8.89 -7.10 18.72
CA LYS A 23 -9.82 -6.26 19.47
C LYS A 23 -9.03 -5.27 20.30
N PHE A 24 -9.39 -4.01 20.16
CA PHE A 24 -8.82 -2.89 20.90
C PHE A 24 -9.94 -2.18 21.65
N GLU A 25 -9.68 -1.79 22.88
CA GLU A 25 -10.51 -0.77 23.53
C GLU A 25 -10.20 0.59 22.87
N PRO A 26 -11.19 1.48 22.69
CA PRO A 26 -10.99 2.76 22.00
C PRO A 26 -9.85 3.61 22.60
N ASP A 27 -9.73 3.63 23.92
CA ASP A 27 -8.74 4.40 24.67
C ASP A 27 -7.31 3.84 24.54
N ASP A 28 -7.17 2.59 24.11
CA ASP A 28 -5.86 1.94 23.92
C ASP A 28 -5.23 2.26 22.57
N LEU A 29 -6.02 2.63 21.57
CA LEU A 29 -5.52 2.85 20.21
C LEU A 29 -4.61 4.07 20.11
N SER A 30 -4.94 5.19 20.74
CA SER A 30 -4.06 6.38 20.73
C SER A 30 -2.76 6.12 21.49
N ALA A 31 -2.81 5.40 22.61
CA ALA A 31 -1.60 4.97 23.33
C ALA A 31 -0.73 4.04 22.48
N LEU A 32 -1.37 3.13 21.74
CA LEU A 32 -0.70 2.20 20.83
C LEU A 32 -0.01 2.92 19.67
N VAL A 33 -0.60 4.00 19.14
CA VAL A 33 0.03 4.85 18.12
C VAL A 33 1.33 5.45 18.64
N LYS A 34 1.31 6.06 19.84
CA LYS A 34 2.51 6.65 20.45
C LYS A 34 3.60 5.61 20.69
N TRP A 35 3.21 4.48 21.29
CA TRP A 35 4.11 3.35 21.52
C TRP A 35 4.76 2.85 20.22
N ALA A 36 3.98 2.72 19.14
CA ALA A 36 4.51 2.24 17.87
C ALA A 36 5.52 3.22 17.25
N VAL A 37 5.25 4.52 17.32
CA VAL A 37 6.19 5.55 16.87
C VAL A 37 7.47 5.52 17.69
N ASP A 38 7.38 5.39 19.02
CA ASP A 38 8.54 5.27 19.89
C ASP A 38 9.35 4.00 19.60
N LEU A 39 8.68 2.87 19.37
CA LEU A 39 9.32 1.60 19.02
C LEU A 39 9.95 1.59 17.62
N ILE A 40 9.39 2.34 16.66
CA ILE A 40 10.01 2.51 15.34
C ILE A 40 11.21 3.46 15.44
N ASN A 41 11.16 4.47 16.30
CA ASN A 41 12.24 5.44 16.48
C ASN A 41 13.40 4.91 17.35
N GLY A 42 13.08 4.09 18.35
CA GLY A 42 14.04 3.44 19.23
C GLY A 42 14.22 2.00 18.79
N ASN A 43 15.42 1.61 18.36
CA ASN A 43 15.78 0.21 18.10
C ASN A 43 15.85 -0.60 19.42
N GLN A 44 14.76 -0.66 20.18
CA GLN A 44 14.63 -1.45 21.38
C GLN A 44 14.05 -2.81 21.01
N ASP A 45 14.76 -3.88 21.37
CA ASP A 45 14.25 -5.24 21.25
C ASP A 45 13.22 -5.48 22.36
N ILE A 46 11.94 -5.41 21.99
CA ILE A 46 10.84 -5.84 22.85
C ILE A 46 10.49 -7.29 22.48
N PRO A 47 10.57 -8.25 23.42
CA PRO A 47 10.24 -9.65 23.14
C PRO A 47 8.86 -9.78 22.47
N GLY A 48 8.80 -10.53 21.36
CA GLY A 48 7.56 -10.75 20.60
C GLY A 48 7.24 -9.69 19.56
N TYR A 49 8.02 -8.59 19.50
CA TYR A 49 7.87 -7.55 18.50
C TYR A 49 9.18 -7.33 17.73
N LYS A 50 9.04 -6.86 16.50
CA LYS A 50 10.14 -6.33 15.71
C LYS A 50 9.70 -5.00 15.14
N SER A 51 10.58 -4.01 15.14
CA SER A 51 10.35 -2.76 14.41
C SER A 51 11.35 -2.63 13.28
N GLN A 52 10.90 -2.01 12.19
CA GLN A 52 11.77 -1.57 11.12
C GLN A 52 11.59 -0.07 10.94
N GLN A 53 12.68 0.67 11.18
CA GLN A 53 12.79 2.07 10.84
C GLN A 53 13.33 2.24 9.42
N VAL A 54 12.63 3.03 8.60
CA VAL A 54 13.15 3.51 7.30
C VAL A 54 13.55 4.98 7.40
N ASN A 55 12.71 5.79 8.03
CA ASN A 55 12.95 7.21 8.26
C ASN A 55 12.62 7.58 9.70
N LYS A 56 13.31 8.59 10.24
CA LYS A 56 13.01 9.11 11.57
C LYS A 56 11.64 9.77 11.59
N ILE A 57 10.82 9.40 12.56
CA ILE A 57 9.51 10.00 12.81
C ILE A 57 9.69 11.10 13.86
N ILE A 58 9.22 12.31 13.59
CA ILE A 58 9.38 13.47 14.50
C ILE A 58 7.99 14.03 14.80
N VAL A 59 7.50 13.74 15.99
CA VAL A 59 6.20 14.21 16.50
C VAL A 59 6.44 15.18 17.64
N GLY A 60 5.59 16.22 17.75
CA GLY A 60 5.56 17.13 18.88
C GLY A 60 4.72 16.60 20.04
N ASP A 61 4.21 17.50 20.88
CA ASP A 61 3.33 17.17 22.02
C ASP A 61 1.86 16.91 21.60
N GLU A 62 1.62 16.65 20.31
CA GLU A 62 0.29 16.45 19.76
C GLU A 62 -0.30 15.10 20.17
N GLU A 63 -1.62 15.00 20.20
CA GLU A 63 -2.32 13.74 20.42
C GLU A 63 -2.67 13.08 19.07
N PRO A 64 -2.57 11.74 18.96
CA PRO A 64 -3.07 11.03 17.79
C PRO A 64 -4.56 11.27 17.56
N GLU A 65 -4.91 11.72 16.37
CA GLU A 65 -6.28 11.97 15.93
C GLU A 65 -6.79 10.77 15.13
N TYR A 66 -7.92 10.19 15.54
CA TYR A 66 -8.52 9.06 14.83
C TYR A 66 -9.12 9.52 13.50
N ILE A 67 -8.80 8.80 12.42
CA ILE A 67 -9.38 9.02 11.10
C ILE A 67 -10.21 7.79 10.74
N GLU A 68 -11.52 7.99 10.60
CA GLU A 68 -12.43 6.94 10.16
C GLU A 68 -12.39 6.83 8.63
N VAL A 69 -11.70 5.81 8.11
CA VAL A 69 -11.47 5.67 6.65
C VAL A 69 -11.83 4.29 6.11
N ASP A 70 -11.55 3.20 6.84
CA ASP A 70 -11.63 1.85 6.27
C ASP A 70 -12.04 0.76 7.28
N GLN A 71 -12.63 -0.32 6.78
CA GLN A 71 -13.00 -1.52 7.51
C GLN A 71 -11.79 -2.37 7.89
N SER A 72 -10.69 -2.30 7.14
CA SER A 72 -9.53 -3.19 7.32
C SER A 72 -8.56 -2.75 8.43
N ASN A 73 -8.52 -1.45 8.73
CA ASN A 73 -7.57 -0.83 9.68
C ASN A 73 -8.24 0.22 10.56
N SER A 74 -7.65 0.51 11.71
CA SER A 74 -7.85 1.76 12.46
C SER A 74 -6.74 2.72 12.05
N SER A 75 -7.09 3.92 11.57
CA SER A 75 -6.12 4.90 11.08
C SER A 75 -6.07 6.11 12.00
N PHE A 76 -4.87 6.64 12.20
CA PHE A 76 -4.64 7.82 13.02
C PHE A 76 -3.71 8.79 12.30
N ARG A 77 -4.01 10.08 12.40
CA ARG A 77 -3.03 11.13 12.14
C ARG A 77 -2.24 11.38 13.41
N TYR A 78 -0.92 11.44 13.31
CA TYR A 78 -0.06 11.87 14.41
C TYR A 78 1.01 12.80 13.84
N GLY A 79 0.87 14.12 14.05
CA GLY A 79 1.64 15.12 13.32
C GLY A 79 1.46 15.01 11.81
N ASN A 80 2.58 14.83 11.10
CA ASN A 80 2.63 14.68 9.65
C ASN A 80 2.61 13.21 9.20
N TYR A 81 2.15 12.31 10.06
CA TYR A 81 2.21 10.87 9.83
C TYR A 81 0.84 10.23 9.89
N LEU A 82 0.64 9.25 9.01
CA LEU A 82 -0.50 8.36 9.00
C LEU A 82 -0.08 7.02 9.61
N VAL A 83 -0.67 6.69 10.76
CA VAL A 83 -0.45 5.43 11.46
C VAL A 83 -1.63 4.51 11.22
N LYS A 84 -1.38 3.33 10.65
CA LYS A 84 -2.40 2.31 10.36
C LYS A 84 -2.19 1.12 11.27
N ILE A 85 -3.22 0.78 12.05
CA ILE A 85 -3.26 -0.38 12.94
C ILE A 85 -4.19 -1.42 12.32
N ARG A 86 -3.70 -2.64 12.11
CA ARG A 86 -4.49 -3.73 11.54
C ARG A 86 -5.66 -4.13 12.44
N LYS A 87 -6.87 -4.25 11.88
CA LYS A 87 -8.02 -4.86 12.59
C LYS A 87 -8.02 -6.39 12.48
N LYS A 88 -7.32 -6.94 11.48
CA LYS A 88 -7.12 -8.38 11.25
C LYS A 88 -5.68 -8.64 10.83
N LEU A 89 -5.08 -9.72 11.35
CA LEU A 89 -3.71 -10.11 11.01
C LEU A 89 -3.65 -10.90 9.71
N ASP A 90 -2.74 -10.52 8.81
CA ASP A 90 -2.50 -11.19 7.53
C ASP A 90 -1.30 -12.16 7.63
N LEU A 91 -1.58 -13.44 7.86
CA LEU A 91 -0.55 -14.48 7.94
C LEU A 91 0.09 -14.86 6.59
N THR A 92 -0.40 -14.31 5.46
CA THR A 92 0.15 -14.64 4.14
C THR A 92 1.48 -13.95 3.87
N ASN A 93 1.90 -13.02 4.74
CA ASN A 93 3.15 -12.27 4.64
C ASN A 93 3.22 -11.36 3.38
N ARG A 94 2.09 -11.15 2.68
CA ARG A 94 2.01 -10.30 1.48
C ARG A 94 2.33 -8.84 1.83
N SER A 95 1.81 -8.36 2.95
CA SER A 95 1.98 -6.98 3.39
C SER A 95 3.46 -6.63 3.61
N ILE A 96 4.25 -7.49 4.25
CA ILE A 96 5.68 -7.27 4.48
C ILE A 96 6.47 -7.24 3.17
N ARG A 97 6.12 -8.05 2.16
CA ARG A 97 6.77 -7.98 0.83
C ARG A 97 6.57 -6.62 0.18
N VAL A 98 5.36 -6.07 0.25
CA VAL A 98 5.03 -4.75 -0.28
C VAL A 98 5.78 -3.65 0.50
N LEU A 99 5.79 -3.72 1.83
CA LEU A 99 6.53 -2.76 2.67
C LEU A 99 8.04 -2.81 2.43
N SER A 100 8.60 -4.00 2.23
CA SER A 100 10.00 -4.16 1.86
C SER A 100 10.30 -3.48 0.52
N ALA A 101 9.41 -3.60 -0.46
CA ALA A 101 9.56 -2.89 -1.73
C ALA A 101 9.46 -1.37 -1.56
N LEU A 102 8.48 -0.89 -0.80
CA LEU A 102 8.30 0.53 -0.47
C LEU A 102 9.50 1.11 0.30
N SER A 103 10.14 0.32 1.17
CA SER A 103 11.34 0.76 1.91
C SER A 103 12.57 0.99 1.02
N LYS A 104 12.62 0.32 -0.13
CA LYS A 104 13.75 0.34 -1.07
C LYS A 104 13.55 1.31 -2.23
N SER A 105 12.31 1.67 -2.52
CA SER A 105 11.92 2.50 -3.64
C SER A 105 11.70 3.95 -3.22
N ARG A 106 12.04 4.89 -4.11
CA ARG A 106 11.71 6.31 -3.96
C ARG A 106 10.58 6.64 -4.92
N PHE A 107 9.42 6.02 -4.72
CA PHE A 107 8.23 6.36 -5.48
C PHE A 107 7.78 7.77 -5.14
N GLU A 108 8.07 8.74 -6.02
CA GLU A 108 7.74 10.16 -5.79
C GLU A 108 6.23 10.39 -5.65
N ASN A 109 5.42 9.56 -6.30
CA ASN A 109 3.96 9.69 -6.35
C ASN A 109 3.23 8.83 -5.28
N THR A 110 3.94 8.31 -4.29
CA THR A 110 3.31 7.58 -3.16
C THR A 110 3.70 8.21 -1.84
N PRO A 111 2.82 8.18 -0.81
CA PRO A 111 3.18 8.62 0.52
C PRO A 111 4.44 7.92 1.01
N LYS A 112 5.41 8.68 1.54
CA LYS A 112 6.67 8.09 2.02
C LYS A 112 6.39 7.08 3.12
N TYR A 113 7.10 5.96 3.05
CA TYR A 113 7.07 4.93 4.07
C TYR A 113 8.11 5.23 5.16
N PHE A 114 7.68 5.24 6.44
CA PHE A 114 8.54 5.58 7.58
C PHE A 114 8.99 4.38 8.38
N GLY A 115 8.15 3.36 8.48
CA GLY A 115 8.48 2.15 9.23
C GLY A 115 7.25 1.35 9.61
N HIS A 116 7.47 0.21 10.24
CA HIS A 116 6.38 -0.64 10.73
C HIS A 116 6.81 -1.44 11.97
N VAL A 117 5.80 -1.99 12.64
CA VAL A 117 5.93 -2.96 13.73
C VAL A 117 5.36 -4.28 13.26
N GLU A 118 6.11 -5.34 13.50
CA GLU A 118 5.73 -6.73 13.33
C GLU A 118 5.54 -7.38 14.70
N LEU A 119 4.69 -8.39 14.74
CA LEU A 119 4.48 -9.25 15.90
C LEU A 119 4.65 -10.71 15.50
N GLU A 120 5.10 -11.54 16.44
CA GLU A 120 5.24 -12.97 16.21
C GLU A 120 3.94 -13.71 16.55
N VAL A 121 3.28 -14.30 15.55
CA VAL A 121 2.14 -15.22 15.75
C VAL A 121 2.44 -16.58 15.16
N PHE A 122 2.32 -17.62 15.97
CA PHE A 122 2.55 -19.01 15.54
C PHE A 122 3.91 -19.21 14.85
N GLY A 123 4.96 -18.53 15.36
CA GLY A 123 6.31 -18.59 14.80
C GLY A 123 6.49 -17.82 13.48
N LYS A 124 5.51 -17.01 13.08
CA LYS A 124 5.60 -16.14 11.90
C LYS A 124 5.60 -14.68 12.31
N SER A 125 6.46 -13.90 11.66
CA SER A 125 6.44 -12.44 11.74
C SER A 125 5.28 -11.92 10.90
N VAL A 126 4.43 -11.08 11.49
CA VAL A 126 3.22 -10.54 10.86
C VAL A 126 3.19 -9.04 11.06
N GLU A 127 2.97 -8.28 9.99
CA GLU A 127 2.82 -6.84 10.09
C GLU A 127 1.55 -6.47 10.88
N PHE A 128 1.71 -5.50 11.76
CA PHE A 128 0.69 -5.07 12.70
C PHE A 128 0.38 -3.58 12.59
N ILE A 129 1.41 -2.74 12.64
CA ILE A 129 1.28 -1.30 12.58
C ILE A 129 2.22 -0.76 11.52
N THR A 130 1.72 0.10 10.65
CA THR A 130 2.52 0.73 9.59
C THR A 130 2.40 2.25 9.66
N VAL A 131 3.51 2.95 9.46
CA VAL A 131 3.59 4.42 9.45
C VAL A 131 3.98 4.94 8.07
N TYR A 132 3.18 5.87 7.57
CA TYR A 132 3.36 6.59 6.32
C TYR A 132 3.38 8.10 6.54
N GLU A 133 3.82 8.85 5.53
CA GLU A 133 3.53 10.27 5.37
C GLU A 133 2.00 10.49 5.33
N PHE A 134 1.53 11.49 6.06
CA PHE A 134 0.17 11.99 5.93
C PHE A 134 0.14 13.07 4.85
N ILE A 135 -0.73 12.93 3.86
CA ILE A 135 -0.91 13.91 2.79
C ILE A 135 -2.14 14.76 3.12
N GLU A 136 -1.88 15.96 3.64
CA GLU A 136 -2.92 16.96 3.89
C GLU A 136 -3.65 17.33 2.60
N ASP A 137 -4.94 17.66 2.74
CA ASP A 137 -5.83 18.10 1.66
C ASP A 137 -5.91 17.12 0.46
N SER A 138 -5.53 15.85 0.67
CA SER A 138 -5.71 14.82 -0.34
C SER A 138 -7.20 14.49 -0.53
N THR A 139 -7.56 14.24 -1.79
CA THR A 139 -8.91 13.78 -2.18
C THR A 139 -8.75 12.43 -2.87
N ASP A 140 -9.61 11.47 -2.52
CA ASP A 140 -9.58 10.17 -3.18
C ASP A 140 -10.01 10.31 -4.66
N GLY A 141 -9.44 9.46 -5.52
CA GLY A 141 -9.69 9.54 -6.95
C GLY A 141 -11.15 9.31 -7.34
N TRP A 142 -11.92 8.57 -6.54
CA TRP A 142 -13.33 8.30 -6.82
C TRP A 142 -14.21 9.51 -6.54
N THR A 143 -13.92 10.28 -5.49
CA THR A 143 -14.58 11.56 -5.21
C THR A 143 -14.12 12.65 -6.19
N TRP A 144 -12.83 12.66 -6.54
CA TRP A 144 -12.25 13.71 -7.37
C TRP A 144 -12.60 13.59 -8.86
N ALA A 145 -12.56 12.38 -9.44
CA ALA A 145 -12.73 12.18 -10.87
C ALA A 145 -14.09 12.68 -11.43
N PRO A 146 -15.25 12.43 -10.78
CA PRO A 146 -16.54 12.97 -11.23
C PRO A 146 -16.56 14.51 -11.31
N GLN A 147 -15.92 15.20 -10.37
CA GLN A 147 -15.86 16.67 -10.38
C GLN A 147 -15.08 17.19 -11.59
N LYS A 148 -14.02 16.48 -11.99
CA LYS A 148 -13.20 16.82 -13.16
C LYS A 148 -13.88 16.47 -14.49
N LEU A 149 -14.63 15.37 -14.52
CA LEU A 149 -15.47 15.00 -15.66
C LEU A 149 -16.50 16.09 -15.97
N VAL A 150 -17.11 16.71 -14.95
CA VAL A 150 -18.04 17.83 -15.14
C VAL A 150 -17.37 19.04 -15.82
N SER A 151 -16.09 19.29 -15.53
CA SER A 151 -15.31 20.35 -16.18
C SER A 151 -14.73 19.96 -17.55
N ASN A 152 -14.99 18.75 -18.04
CA ASN A 152 -14.41 18.19 -19.28
C ASN A 152 -12.86 18.24 -19.31
N ASP A 153 -12.23 18.19 -18.15
CA ASP A 153 -10.78 18.11 -17.98
C ASP A 153 -10.39 16.64 -17.80
N LEU A 154 -9.84 16.05 -18.85
CA LEU A 154 -9.45 14.63 -18.90
C LEU A 154 -7.93 14.42 -18.90
N TYR A 155 -7.14 15.49 -18.87
CA TYR A 155 -5.68 15.40 -18.98
C TYR A 155 -5.05 14.56 -17.86
N TRP A 156 -5.69 14.56 -16.69
CA TRP A 156 -5.28 13.78 -15.53
C TRP A 156 -5.28 12.26 -15.75
N VAL A 157 -6.09 11.74 -16.68
CA VAL A 157 -6.17 10.30 -16.94
C VAL A 157 -4.83 9.80 -17.49
N ASN A 158 -4.21 10.58 -18.38
CA ASN A 158 -2.88 10.30 -18.92
C ASN A 158 -1.80 10.31 -17.84
N GLN A 159 -1.83 11.33 -16.98
CA GLN A 159 -0.88 11.45 -15.88
C GLN A 159 -0.98 10.29 -14.90
N LEU A 160 -2.21 9.88 -14.54
CA LEU A 160 -2.44 8.72 -13.68
C LEU A 160 -1.95 7.42 -14.35
N GLY A 161 -2.20 7.26 -15.65
CA GLY A 161 -1.71 6.12 -16.43
C GLY A 161 -0.18 6.03 -16.43
N GLN A 162 0.50 7.16 -16.63
CA GLN A 162 1.96 7.25 -16.59
C GLN A 162 2.51 6.90 -15.20
N ILE A 163 1.95 7.48 -14.14
CA ILE A 163 2.35 7.19 -12.74
C ILE A 163 2.22 5.69 -12.44
N CYS A 164 1.10 5.07 -12.82
CA CYS A 164 0.89 3.64 -12.63
C CYS A 164 1.92 2.79 -13.40
N ALA A 165 2.22 3.14 -14.64
CA ALA A 165 3.20 2.43 -15.45
C ALA A 165 4.62 2.51 -14.87
N GLU A 166 5.02 3.70 -14.40
CA GLU A 166 6.29 3.92 -13.71
C GLU A 166 6.37 3.10 -12.42
N MET A 167 5.31 3.12 -11.60
CA MET A 167 5.24 2.30 -10.39
C MET A 167 5.36 0.81 -10.69
N HIS A 168 4.67 0.30 -11.72
CA HIS A 168 4.76 -1.11 -12.12
C HIS A 168 6.17 -1.49 -12.58
N ARG A 169 6.83 -0.65 -13.37
CA ARG A 169 8.22 -0.87 -13.83
C ARG A 169 9.17 -1.02 -12.65
N ASP A 170 9.08 -0.10 -11.72
CA ASP A 170 9.97 0.00 -10.57
C ASP A 170 9.67 -1.12 -9.55
N LEU A 171 8.39 -1.45 -9.30
CA LEU A 171 8.03 -2.63 -8.50
C LEU A 171 8.51 -3.93 -9.14
N LYS A 172 8.44 -4.08 -10.47
CA LYS A 172 8.95 -5.25 -11.19
C LYS A 172 10.46 -5.41 -11.00
N SER A 173 11.22 -4.31 -10.96
CA SER A 173 12.66 -4.35 -10.70
C SER A 173 13.01 -4.82 -9.28
N ILE A 174 12.11 -4.61 -8.31
CA ILE A 174 12.28 -4.98 -6.90
C ILE A 174 11.68 -6.37 -6.61
N ALA A 175 10.63 -6.75 -7.33
CA ALA A 175 9.87 -7.98 -7.17
C ALA A 175 10.31 -9.09 -8.15
N ILE A 176 11.55 -9.08 -8.64
CA ILE A 176 12.13 -10.27 -9.30
C ILE A 176 12.28 -11.37 -8.24
N ASP A 177 11.15 -11.98 -7.94
CA ASP A 177 10.97 -13.39 -7.69
C ASP A 177 11.40 -14.06 -9.01
N GLU A 178 12.45 -14.88 -9.01
CA GLU A 178 12.97 -15.59 -10.18
C GLU A 178 11.93 -16.54 -10.84
N ASN A 179 10.71 -16.62 -10.30
CA ASN A 179 9.72 -17.64 -10.61
C ASN A 179 8.46 -17.16 -11.36
N ILE A 180 8.27 -15.86 -11.60
CA ILE A 180 7.11 -15.39 -12.41
C ILE A 180 7.56 -15.16 -13.84
N ASN A 181 7.30 -16.17 -14.69
CA ASN A 181 7.50 -16.06 -16.13
C ASN A 181 6.38 -15.22 -16.74
N TYR A 182 6.66 -13.92 -16.94
CA TYR A 182 5.71 -12.96 -17.53
C TYR A 182 5.22 -13.37 -18.92
N LEU A 183 5.99 -14.15 -19.69
CA LEU A 183 5.54 -14.69 -20.97
C LEU A 183 4.33 -15.59 -20.77
N GLU A 184 4.38 -16.47 -19.78
CA GLU A 184 3.31 -17.45 -19.52
C GLU A 184 2.01 -16.79 -19.04
N VAL A 185 2.12 -15.74 -18.22
CA VAL A 185 0.95 -14.97 -17.74
C VAL A 185 0.34 -14.12 -18.85
N SER A 186 1.19 -13.51 -19.69
CA SER A 186 0.73 -12.70 -20.84
C SER A 186 0.06 -13.56 -21.90
N GLU A 187 0.63 -14.74 -22.20
CA GLU A 187 0.02 -15.74 -23.08
C GLU A 187 -1.35 -16.21 -22.56
N LYS A 188 -1.46 -16.46 -21.25
CA LYS A 188 -2.75 -16.83 -20.62
C LYS A 188 -3.78 -15.71 -20.70
N LEU A 189 -3.39 -14.44 -20.57
CA LEU A 189 -4.31 -13.31 -20.70
C LEU A 189 -4.75 -13.11 -22.16
N ILE A 190 -3.82 -13.18 -23.12
CA ILE A 190 -4.11 -13.06 -24.56
C ILE A 190 -5.08 -14.17 -25.01
N ASN A 191 -4.89 -15.40 -24.53
CA ASN A 191 -5.77 -16.53 -24.86
C ASN A 191 -7.15 -16.48 -24.19
N ASN A 192 -7.36 -15.58 -23.21
CA ASN A 192 -8.64 -15.38 -22.52
C ASN A 192 -9.34 -14.07 -22.89
N LEU A 193 -8.73 -13.23 -23.74
CA LEU A 193 -9.40 -12.08 -24.35
C LEU A 193 -10.23 -12.58 -25.52
N ASP A 194 -11.53 -12.26 -25.53
CA ASP A 194 -12.47 -12.67 -26.56
C ASP A 194 -11.94 -12.41 -27.99
N ASN A 195 -12.29 -13.30 -28.91
CA ASN A 195 -11.75 -13.46 -30.28
C ASN A 195 -11.80 -12.23 -31.22
N ASP A 196 -12.30 -11.08 -30.77
CA ASP A 196 -12.43 -9.86 -31.58
C ASP A 196 -11.29 -8.85 -31.37
N TYR A 197 -10.34 -9.11 -30.46
CA TYR A 197 -9.12 -8.30 -30.37
C TYR A 197 -8.08 -8.75 -31.39
N GLN A 198 -8.02 -8.05 -32.53
CA GLN A 198 -6.90 -8.20 -33.46
C GLN A 198 -5.70 -7.38 -32.97
N LYS A 199 -4.67 -8.10 -32.53
CA LYS A 199 -3.36 -7.53 -32.18
C LYS A 199 -2.81 -6.75 -33.38
N PRO A 200 -2.31 -5.51 -33.21
CA PRO A 200 -1.55 -4.83 -34.26
C PRO A 200 -0.29 -5.63 -34.61
N ASP A 201 -0.04 -5.82 -35.91
CA ASP A 201 1.05 -6.67 -36.42
C ASP A 201 2.46 -6.29 -35.91
N ASN A 202 2.60 -5.09 -35.33
CA ASN A 202 3.88 -4.49 -34.98
C ASN A 202 4.20 -4.53 -33.47
N TYR A 203 3.30 -5.06 -32.62
CA TYR A 203 3.49 -4.99 -31.17
C TYR A 203 4.27 -6.19 -30.63
N ASP A 204 5.53 -6.01 -30.25
CA ASP A 204 6.37 -7.04 -29.65
C ASP A 204 6.15 -7.13 -28.12
N PHE A 205 5.78 -8.30 -27.62
CA PHE A 205 5.66 -8.58 -26.18
C PHE A 205 6.95 -9.16 -25.58
N GLN A 206 7.98 -9.44 -26.41
CA GLN A 206 9.26 -10.00 -25.95
C GLN A 206 10.20 -8.95 -25.36
N SER A 207 9.92 -7.67 -25.58
CA SER A 207 10.62 -6.53 -25.00
C SER A 207 9.64 -5.58 -24.30
N TYR A 208 10.14 -4.73 -23.38
CA TYR A 208 9.30 -3.70 -22.75
C TYR A 208 8.83 -2.78 -23.88
N PRO A 209 7.51 -2.65 -24.15
CA PRO A 209 7.05 -1.82 -25.23
C PRO A 209 7.46 -0.37 -24.94
N ASP A 210 7.88 0.34 -25.98
CA ASP A 210 8.29 1.74 -25.86
C ASP A 210 7.12 2.53 -25.24
N PRO A 211 7.30 3.21 -24.10
CA PRO A 211 6.26 3.99 -23.46
C PRO A 211 5.57 4.97 -24.43
N ASP A 212 6.30 5.52 -25.40
CA ASP A 212 5.75 6.42 -26.41
C ASP A 212 4.83 5.69 -27.41
N GLU A 213 5.16 4.44 -27.76
CA GLU A 213 4.30 3.59 -28.60
C GLU A 213 3.03 3.15 -27.85
N VAL A 214 3.15 2.79 -26.56
CA VAL A 214 1.99 2.44 -25.72
C VAL A 214 1.06 3.63 -25.56
N PHE A 215 1.62 4.81 -25.31
CA PHE A 215 0.87 6.04 -25.16
C PHE A 215 0.19 6.45 -26.48
N GLY A 216 0.88 6.29 -27.62
CA GLY A 216 0.31 6.50 -28.95
C GLY A 216 -0.87 5.57 -29.24
N LEU A 217 -0.74 4.28 -28.92
CA LEU A 217 -1.82 3.30 -29.08
C LEU A 217 -3.02 3.64 -28.20
N TRP A 218 -2.75 4.04 -26.95
CA TRP A 218 -3.79 4.46 -26.01
C TRP A 218 -4.51 5.72 -26.50
N GLN A 219 -3.81 6.72 -27.04
CA GLN A 219 -4.43 7.92 -27.63
C GLN A 219 -5.29 7.57 -28.86
N GLU A 220 -4.81 6.69 -29.74
CA GLU A 220 -5.57 6.25 -30.92
C GLU A 220 -6.85 5.51 -30.53
N ILE A 221 -6.78 4.64 -29.53
CA ILE A 221 -7.94 3.89 -29.06
C ILE A 221 -8.90 4.82 -28.30
N SER A 222 -8.39 5.62 -27.35
CA SER A 222 -9.22 6.53 -26.57
C SER A 222 -9.92 7.58 -27.43
N SER A 223 -9.26 8.12 -28.46
CA SER A 223 -9.91 9.05 -29.40
C SER A 223 -11.06 8.41 -30.19
N LYS A 224 -11.04 7.11 -30.48
CA LYS A 224 -12.17 6.40 -31.12
C LYS A 224 -13.40 6.27 -30.21
N TYR A 225 -13.22 6.27 -28.89
CA TYR A 225 -14.32 6.08 -27.92
C TYR A 225 -14.73 7.37 -27.20
N PHE A 226 -13.86 8.38 -27.15
CA PHE A 226 -14.07 9.62 -26.40
C PHE A 226 -14.05 10.89 -27.25
N ALA A 227 -13.79 10.81 -28.57
CA ALA A 227 -14.05 11.93 -29.46
C ALA A 227 -15.56 12.05 -29.74
N LYS A 228 -16.15 13.18 -29.32
CA LYS A 228 -17.39 13.70 -29.92
C LYS A 228 -17.06 14.48 -31.18
#